data_AF-A0A533S3B1-F1
#
_entry.id   AF-A0A533S3B1-F1
#
_cell.length_a   1.000
_cell.length_b   1.000
_cell.length_c   1.000
_cell.angle_alpha   90.00
_cell.angle_beta   90.00
_cell.angle_gamma   90.00
#
_symmetry.space_group_name_H-M   'P 1'
#
loop_
_entity.id
_entity.type
_entity.pdbx_description
1 polymer ?
#
loop_
_entity_poly.entity_id
_entity_poly.type
_entity_poly.pdbx_seq_one_letter_code
_entity_poly.pdbx_strand_id
1 'polypeptide(L)'
;MVIKSILAGFGGQGVLSMGYILATAAMVDGKYVTYLPVYGAEMRGGTANCTVAIGDEEIASPVASEPEILVVLNQPSLIKFVNKVSPGGLLFVNSSLVDKEPGREDLEVVKVPANDLAAEVKNPKAVNRRICRVSDTW
;
A
#
# COMPACT_ATOMS: atom_id res chain seq x y z
N MET A 1 8.59 -1.27 18.36
CA MET A 1 8.38 -0.19 17.34
C MET A 1 7.22 -0.62 16.45
N VAL A 2 6.33 0.31 16.06
CA VAL A 2 5.17 0.01 15.21
C VAL A 2 5.29 0.78 13.90
N ILE A 3 5.29 0.07 12.77
CA ILE A 3 5.31 0.62 11.42
C ILE A 3 3.90 0.57 10.86
N LYS A 4 3.43 1.68 10.30
CA LYS A 4 2.08 1.83 9.74
C LYS A 4 2.17 2.10 8.24
N SER A 5 1.49 1.25 7.49
CA SER A 5 1.40 1.30 6.04
C SER A 5 -0.04 1.58 5.61
N ILE A 6 -0.23 2.51 4.67
CA ILE A 6 -1.51 2.68 3.97
C ILE A 6 -1.33 2.17 2.54
N LEU A 7 -2.22 1.29 2.10
CA LEU A 7 -2.30 0.86 0.71
C LEU A 7 -3.62 1.35 0.13
N ALA A 8 -3.60 2.01 -1.02
CA ALA A 8 -4.75 2.67 -1.59
C ALA A 8 -4.83 2.55 -3.12
N GLY A 9 -6.05 2.43 -3.64
CA GLY A 9 -6.32 2.26 -5.06
C GLY A 9 -7.81 2.14 -5.35
N PHE A 10 -8.14 1.59 -6.51
CA PHE A 10 -9.51 1.24 -6.88
C PHE A 10 -9.83 -0.21 -6.55
N GLY A 11 -11.10 -0.48 -6.27
CA GLY A 11 -11.63 -1.83 -6.18
C GLY A 11 -11.29 -2.63 -7.45
N GLY A 12 -10.68 -3.80 -7.29
CA GLY A 12 -10.22 -4.65 -8.39
C GLY A 12 -8.72 -4.56 -8.70
N GLN A 13 -8.00 -3.54 -8.22
CA GLN A 13 -6.53 -3.47 -8.34
C GLN A 13 -5.80 -4.37 -7.34
N GLY A 14 -6.53 -4.91 -6.36
CA GLY A 14 -6.01 -5.88 -5.41
C GLY A 14 -5.41 -5.31 -4.11
N VAL A 15 -5.66 -4.01 -3.84
CA VAL A 15 -5.24 -3.30 -2.62
C VAL A 15 -5.48 -4.11 -1.33
N LEU A 16 -6.70 -4.61 -1.14
CA LEU A 16 -7.06 -5.37 0.07
C LEU A 16 -6.28 -6.69 0.19
N SER A 17 -6.10 -7.39 -0.93
CA SER A 17 -5.33 -8.64 -0.93
C SER A 17 -3.85 -8.38 -0.66
N MET A 18 -3.30 -7.27 -1.14
CA MET A 18 -1.92 -6.86 -0.85
C MET A 18 -1.74 -6.57 0.64
N GLY A 19 -2.66 -5.81 1.25
CA GLY A 19 -2.65 -5.58 2.70
C GLY A 19 -2.82 -6.87 3.51
N TYR A 20 -3.66 -7.79 3.05
CA TYR A 20 -3.86 -9.09 3.70
C TYR A 20 -2.62 -9.98 3.63
N ILE A 21 -1.93 -10.01 2.48
CA ILE A 21 -0.67 -10.76 2.31
C ILE A 21 0.40 -10.18 3.23
N LEU A 22 0.57 -8.85 3.25
CA LEU A 22 1.53 -8.18 4.11
C LEU A 22 1.26 -8.47 5.60
N ALA A 23 -0.01 -8.37 6.01
CA ALA A 23 -0.41 -8.67 7.37
C ALA A 23 -0.12 -10.13 7.75
N THR A 24 -0.44 -11.06 6.84
CA THR A 24 -0.22 -12.50 7.07
C THR A 24 1.26 -12.85 7.13
N ALA A 25 2.09 -12.27 6.27
CA ALA A 25 3.55 -12.45 6.30
C ALA A 25 4.13 -11.99 7.65
N ALA A 26 3.74 -10.79 8.12
CA ALA A 26 4.18 -10.28 9.40
C ALA A 26 3.70 -11.13 10.60
N MET A 27 2.48 -11.68 10.54
CA MET A 27 1.99 -12.62 11.56
C MET A 27 2.81 -13.92 11.59
N VAL A 28 3.21 -14.45 10.43
CA VAL A 28 4.05 -15.65 10.33
C VAL A 28 5.43 -15.41 10.96
N ASP A 29 5.97 -14.20 10.82
CA ASP A 29 7.22 -13.76 11.48
C ASP A 29 7.06 -13.45 12.98
N GLY A 30 5.88 -13.73 13.57
CA GLY A 30 5.63 -13.54 15.00
C GLY A 30 5.46 -12.08 15.43
N LYS A 31 5.18 -11.17 14.49
CA LYS A 31 4.89 -9.76 14.79
C LYS A 31 3.41 -9.58 15.17
N TYR A 32 3.13 -8.52 15.92
CA TYR A 32 1.77 -8.05 16.16
C TYR A 32 1.30 -7.26 14.94
N VAL A 33 0.08 -7.54 14.48
CA VAL A 33 -0.43 -6.96 13.25
C VAL A 33 -1.88 -6.53 13.41
N THR A 34 -2.20 -5.35 12.88
CA THR A 34 -3.60 -4.94 12.69
C THR A 34 -3.88 -4.59 11.25
N TYR A 35 -4.97 -5.14 10.72
CA TYR A 35 -5.44 -4.92 9.36
C TYR A 35 -6.81 -4.24 9.38
N LEU A 36 -6.88 -3.00 8.85
CA LEU A 36 -8.10 -2.20 8.78
C LEU A 36 -8.44 -1.88 7.32
N PRO A 37 -9.33 -2.65 6.68
CA PRO A 37 -9.80 -2.36 5.33
C PRO A 37 -10.89 -1.28 5.34
N VAL A 38 -10.85 -0.39 4.35
CA VAL A 38 -11.90 0.59 4.09
C VAL A 38 -12.22 0.56 2.60
N TYR A 39 -13.47 0.28 2.27
CA TYR A 39 -13.95 0.25 0.91
C TYR A 39 -15.32 0.95 0.85
N GLY A 40 -15.55 1.68 -0.23
CA GLY A 40 -16.85 2.31 -0.48
C GLY A 40 -17.91 1.27 -0.83
N ALA A 41 -19.19 1.63 -0.66
CA ALA A 41 -20.34 0.81 -1.06
C ALA A 41 -20.48 0.65 -2.60
N GLU A 42 -19.59 1.26 -3.38
CA GLU A 42 -19.58 1.22 -4.83
C GLU A 42 -19.10 -0.15 -5.33
N MET A 43 -20.01 -0.91 -5.94
CA MET A 43 -19.74 -2.25 -6.45
C MET A 43 -18.75 -2.31 -7.61
N ARG A 44 -18.34 -1.17 -8.19
CA ARG A 44 -17.36 -1.12 -9.30
C ARG A 44 -16.63 0.23 -9.32
N GLY A 45 -15.31 0.21 -9.33
CA GLY A 45 -14.47 1.41 -9.50
C GLY A 45 -14.32 2.32 -8.29
N GLY A 46 -14.96 2.00 -7.15
CA GLY A 46 -14.83 2.78 -5.93
C GLY A 46 -13.43 2.74 -5.32
N THR A 47 -13.14 3.70 -4.45
CA THR A 47 -11.87 3.74 -3.72
C THR A 47 -11.81 2.62 -2.68
N ALA A 48 -10.73 1.83 -2.73
CA ALA A 48 -10.38 0.85 -1.73
C ALA A 48 -9.06 1.25 -1.09
N ASN A 49 -9.02 1.28 0.23
CA ASN A 49 -7.79 1.46 0.98
C ASN A 49 -7.73 0.45 2.13
N CYS A 50 -6.53 0.15 2.60
CA CYS A 50 -6.34 -0.63 3.81
C CYS A 50 -5.15 -0.08 4.56
N THR A 51 -5.30 -0.01 5.88
CA THR A 51 -4.21 0.32 6.80
C THR A 51 -3.69 -0.96 7.42
N VAL A 52 -2.38 -1.15 7.38
CA VAL A 52 -1.68 -2.27 8.01
C VAL A 52 -0.70 -1.70 9.02
N ALA A 53 -0.86 -2.04 10.28
CA ALA A 53 0.09 -1.72 11.33
C ALA A 53 0.82 -3.01 11.74
N ILE A 54 2.15 -2.96 11.82
CA ILE A 54 3.02 -4.08 12.20
C ILE A 54 3.91 -3.61 13.33
N GLY A 55 3.99 -4.37 14.42
CA GLY A 55 4.83 -4.05 15.56
C GLY A 55 5.47 -5.26 16.21
N ASP A 56 6.57 -5.03 16.91
CA ASP A 56 7.21 -6.04 17.78
C ASP A 56 6.44 -6.26 19.10
N GLU A 57 5.51 -5.36 19.39
CA GLU A 57 4.72 -5.29 20.61
C GLU A 57 3.24 -5.05 20.29
N GLU A 58 2.39 -5.18 21.30
CA GLU A 58 0.94 -5.02 21.12
C GLU A 58 0.57 -3.64 20.55
N ILE A 59 -0.27 -3.65 19.52
CA ILE A 59 -0.67 -2.43 18.81
C ILE A 59 -1.87 -1.81 19.53
N ALA A 60 -1.64 -0.69 20.22
CA ALA A 60 -2.68 0.03 20.95
C ALA A 60 -3.75 0.67 20.03
N SER A 61 -3.40 1.04 18.79
CA SER A 61 -4.36 1.65 17.85
C SER A 61 -4.07 1.31 16.39
N PRO A 62 -5.09 0.88 15.63
CA PRO A 62 -4.96 0.59 14.19
C PRO A 62 -4.94 1.83 13.30
N VAL A 63 -5.24 3.01 13.85
CA VAL A 63 -5.35 4.23 13.05
C VAL A 63 -3.97 4.77 12.71
N ALA A 64 -3.73 5.00 11.42
CA ALA A 64 -2.52 5.63 10.91
C ALA A 64 -2.80 7.10 10.59
N SER A 65 -2.53 7.98 11.56
CA SER A 65 -2.56 9.43 11.35
C SER A 65 -1.38 9.89 10.51
N GLU A 66 -0.19 9.32 10.78
CA GLU A 66 1.08 9.60 10.10
C GLU A 66 1.76 8.28 9.71
N PRO A 67 1.32 7.59 8.65
CA PRO A 67 1.99 6.37 8.19
C PRO A 67 3.39 6.65 7.66
N GLU A 68 4.32 5.74 7.93
CA GLU A 68 5.68 5.74 7.37
C GLU A 68 5.71 5.23 5.94
N ILE A 69 4.74 4.37 5.55
CA ILE A 69 4.70 3.77 4.23
C ILE A 69 3.35 4.04 3.56
N LEU A 70 3.38 4.50 2.31
CA LEU A 70 2.20 4.69 1.48
C LEU A 70 2.37 3.96 0.14
N VAL A 71 1.43 3.09 -0.20
CA VAL A 71 1.37 2.40 -1.49
C VAL A 71 0.15 2.89 -2.26
N VAL A 72 0.36 3.49 -3.44
CA VAL A 72 -0.72 4.04 -4.27
C VAL A 72 -0.73 3.42 -5.66
N LEU A 73 -1.89 2.87 -6.02
CA LEU A 73 -2.11 2.21 -7.31
C LEU A 73 -2.86 3.08 -8.32
N ASN A 74 -3.33 4.27 -7.91
CA ASN A 74 -4.03 5.21 -8.78
C ASN A 74 -3.77 6.68 -8.39
N GLN A 75 -4.09 7.58 -9.33
CA GLN A 75 -3.86 9.01 -9.16
C GLN A 75 -4.70 9.65 -8.03
N PRO A 76 -6.00 9.34 -7.86
CA PRO A 76 -6.78 9.94 -6.78
C PRO A 76 -6.31 9.56 -5.38
N SER A 77 -5.81 8.34 -5.19
CA SER A 77 -5.26 7.90 -3.90
C SER A 77 -3.98 8.63 -3.55
N LEU A 78 -3.10 8.87 -4.54
CA LEU A 78 -1.91 9.69 -4.32
C LEU A 78 -2.29 11.07 -3.79
N ILE A 79 -3.21 11.77 -4.45
CA ILE A 79 -3.66 13.11 -4.03
C ILE A 79 -4.28 13.09 -2.63
N LYS A 80 -5.03 12.03 -2.30
CA LYS A 80 -5.74 11.91 -1.02
C LYS A 80 -4.82 11.62 0.17
N PHE A 81 -3.77 10.81 -0.02
CA PHE A 81 -3.00 10.24 1.09
C PHE A 81 -1.57 10.78 1.21
N VAL A 82 -1.00 11.40 0.17
CA VAL A 82 0.40 11.89 0.19
C VAL A 82 0.70 12.88 1.34
N ASN A 83 -0.28 13.70 1.72
CA ASN A 83 -0.12 14.67 2.81
C ASN A 83 -0.20 14.06 4.20
N LYS A 84 -0.58 12.78 4.32
CA LYS A 84 -0.62 12.08 5.61
C LYS A 84 0.69 11.38 5.93
N VAL A 85 1.52 11.10 4.94
CA VAL A 85 2.78 10.36 5.13
C VAL A 85 3.73 11.16 6.00
N SER A 86 4.38 10.50 6.96
CA SER A 86 5.39 11.15 7.80
C SER A 86 6.54 11.73 6.94
N PRO A 87 7.20 12.80 7.39
CA PRO A 87 8.41 13.30 6.73
C PRO A 87 9.48 12.21 6.64
N GLY A 88 10.11 12.04 5.48
CA GLY A 88 11.05 10.92 5.24
C GLY A 88 10.39 9.56 5.03
N GLY A 89 9.06 9.49 4.95
CA GLY A 89 8.34 8.26 4.69
C GLY A 89 8.53 7.74 3.26
N LEU A 90 8.20 6.46 3.07
CA LEU A 90 8.37 5.73 1.82
C LEU A 90 7.06 5.70 1.03
N LEU A 91 7.12 6.14 -0.23
CA LEU A 91 5.99 6.23 -1.14
C LEU A 91 6.19 5.32 -2.35
N PHE A 92 5.39 4.25 -2.43
CA PHE A 92 5.31 3.39 -3.60
C PHE A 92 4.23 3.85 -4.56
N VAL A 93 4.59 4.14 -5.80
CA VAL A 93 3.67 4.64 -6.83
C VAL A 93 3.61 3.67 -7.99
N ASN A 94 2.41 3.26 -8.39
CA ASN A 94 2.21 2.51 -9.63
C ASN A 94 2.45 3.42 -10.86
N SER A 95 3.65 3.38 -11.42
CA SER A 95 4.05 4.25 -12.53
C SER A 95 3.31 3.96 -13.84
N SER A 96 2.64 2.82 -13.96
CA SER A 96 1.83 2.50 -15.14
C SER A 96 0.46 3.20 -15.16
N LEU A 97 0.02 3.80 -14.05
CA LEU A 97 -1.31 4.44 -13.91
C LEU A 97 -1.27 5.82 -13.23
N VAL A 98 -0.10 6.25 -12.76
CA VAL A 98 0.07 7.47 -11.99
C VAL A 98 1.20 8.27 -12.62
N ASP A 99 0.84 9.29 -13.38
CA ASP A 99 1.80 10.15 -14.09
C ASP A 99 2.21 11.39 -13.28
N LYS A 100 1.46 11.72 -12.22
CA LYS A 100 1.71 12.93 -11.43
C LYS A 100 2.71 12.68 -10.30
N GLU A 101 3.61 13.64 -10.12
CA GLU A 101 4.56 13.62 -9.02
C GLU A 101 3.88 14.01 -7.68
N PRO A 102 4.34 13.46 -6.55
CA PRO A 102 3.74 13.68 -5.23
C PRO A 102 3.80 15.13 -4.73
N GLY A 103 4.61 16.01 -5.35
CA GLY A 103 4.74 17.41 -4.95
C GLY A 103 5.42 17.63 -3.59
N ARG A 104 6.01 16.57 -3.03
CA ARG A 104 6.80 16.53 -1.81
C ARG A 104 8.16 15.94 -2.12
N GLU A 105 9.22 16.68 -1.81
CA GLU A 105 10.62 16.28 -2.04
C GLU A 105 11.23 15.55 -0.84
N ASP A 106 10.55 15.57 0.30
CA ASP A 106 10.98 14.96 1.55
C ASP A 106 10.57 13.49 1.69
N LEU A 107 9.91 12.92 0.68
CA LEU A 107 9.49 11.52 0.64
C LEU A 107 10.45 10.70 -0.23
N GLU A 108 10.74 9.48 0.20
CA GLU A 108 11.43 8.52 -0.66
C GLU A 108 10.41 7.91 -1.63
N VAL A 109 10.54 8.19 -2.92
CA VAL A 109 9.56 7.78 -3.93
C VAL A 109 10.08 6.60 -4.74
N VAL A 110 9.41 5.46 -4.63
CA VAL A 110 9.68 4.26 -5.43
C VAL A 110 8.59 4.07 -6.47
N LYS A 111 8.93 4.30 -7.74
CA LYS A 111 8.03 4.10 -8.88
C LYS A 111 8.11 2.65 -9.35
N VAL A 112 6.99 1.93 -9.30
CA VAL A 112 6.89 0.52 -9.68
C VAL A 112 5.89 0.37 -10.83
N PRO A 113 6.27 -0.15 -12.01
CA PRO A 113 5.35 -0.40 -13.12
C PRO A 113 4.52 -1.67 -12.85
N ALA A 114 3.66 -1.62 -11.84
CA ALA A 114 3.00 -2.80 -11.27
C ALA A 114 2.08 -3.51 -12.27
N ASN A 115 1.50 -2.77 -13.22
CA ASN A 115 0.66 -3.36 -14.27
C ASN A 115 1.48 -4.07 -15.34
N ASP A 116 2.60 -3.48 -15.76
CA ASP A 116 3.48 -4.07 -16.79
C ASP A 116 4.13 -5.34 -16.23
N LEU A 117 4.51 -5.27 -14.96
CA LEU A 117 4.97 -6.39 -14.16
C LEU A 117 3.89 -7.50 -14.06
N ALA A 118 2.60 -7.17 -13.94
CA ALA A 118 1.53 -8.17 -13.94
C ALA A 118 1.21 -8.74 -15.34
N ALA A 119 1.37 -7.93 -16.39
CA ALA A 119 1.10 -8.31 -17.78
C ALA A 119 2.11 -9.35 -18.31
N GLU A 120 3.39 -9.25 -17.93
CA GLU A 120 4.41 -10.26 -18.26
C GLU A 120 4.07 -11.67 -17.78
N VAL A 121 3.29 -11.79 -16.70
CA VAL A 121 2.92 -13.08 -16.09
C VAL A 121 1.68 -13.70 -16.77
N LYS A 122 1.12 -13.07 -17.82
CA LYS A 122 -0.16 -13.45 -18.46
C LYS A 122 -1.30 -13.67 -17.45
N ASN A 123 -1.25 -12.99 -16.30
CA ASN A 123 -2.29 -13.03 -15.29
C ASN A 123 -2.53 -11.63 -14.71
N PRO A 124 -3.52 -10.89 -15.24
CA PRO A 124 -3.78 -9.51 -14.83
C PRO A 124 -4.22 -9.36 -13.36
N LYS A 125 -4.53 -10.47 -12.66
CA LYS A 125 -4.82 -10.47 -11.21
C LYS A 125 -3.56 -10.55 -10.32
N ALA A 126 -2.36 -10.64 -10.91
CA ALA A 126 -1.10 -10.85 -10.18
C ALA A 126 -0.39 -9.57 -9.71
N VAL A 127 -0.98 -8.39 -9.92
CA VAL A 127 -0.41 -7.07 -9.53
C VAL A 127 0.08 -7.07 -8.08
N ASN A 128 -0.70 -7.62 -7.15
CA ASN A 128 -0.37 -7.66 -5.72
C ASN A 128 0.89 -8.47 -5.40
N ARG A 129 1.18 -9.50 -6.21
CA ARG A 129 2.24 -10.45 -5.90
C ARG A 129 3.63 -9.92 -6.25
N ARG A 130 3.74 -8.93 -7.14
CA ARG A 130 5.04 -8.32 -7.50
C ARG A 130 5.40 -7.13 -6.62
N ILE A 131 4.44 -6.36 -6.09
CA ILE A 131 4.75 -5.32 -5.09
C ILE A 131 5.31 -5.94 -3.81
N CYS A 132 4.72 -7.04 -3.31
CA CYS A 132 5.26 -7.77 -2.16
C CYS A 132 6.58 -8.49 -2.41
N ARG A 133 7.06 -8.61 -3.66
CA ARG A 133 8.34 -9.27 -3.98
C ARG A 133 9.51 -8.28 -4.07
N VAL A 134 9.23 -6.98 -4.21
CA VAL A 134 10.26 -5.93 -4.12
C VAL A 134 10.73 -5.74 -2.67
N SER A 135 9.91 -6.15 -1.68
CA SER A 135 10.29 -6.18 -0.26
C SER A 135 11.15 -7.37 0.15
N ASP A 136 11.32 -8.40 -0.69
CA ASP A 136 12.21 -9.55 -0.40
C ASP A 136 13.70 -9.22 -0.61
N THR A 137 14.02 -7.95 -0.89
CA THR A 137 15.39 -7.46 -1.13
C THR A 137 16.00 -6.69 0.05
N TRP A 138 15.40 -6.77 1.25
CA TRP A 138 15.89 -6.15 2.48
C TRP A 138 15.89 -7.12 3.66
#